data_AF-A0A7Y3PBZ2-F1
#
_entry.id   AF-A0A7Y3PBZ2-F1
#
_cell.length_a   1.000
_cell.length_b   1.000
_cell.length_c   1.000
_cell.angle_alpha   90.00
_cell.angle_beta   90.00
_cell.angle_gamma   90.00
#
_symmetry.space_group_name_H-M   'P 1'
#
loop_
_entity.id
_entity.type
_entity.pdbx_description
1 polymer ?
#
loop_
_entity_poly.entity_id
_entity_poly.type
_entity_poly.pdbx_seq_one_letter_code
_entity_poly.pdbx_strand_id
1 'polypeptide(L)' 'MNDRPPLIVRLIKGFGMFWWDFLVGDTPELFVAALVIIGAVALLSQTWHANTVAVITLPVLAITALTVSVRRASNAAKRK' A
#
# COMPACT_ATOMS: atom_id res chain seq x y z
N MET A 1 23.95 -32.13 -9.90
CA MET A 1 24.54 -30.88 -9.40
C MET A 1 23.47 -30.14 -8.65
N ASN A 2 23.75 -29.67 -7.43
CA ASN A 2 22.75 -28.99 -6.61
C ASN A 2 22.67 -27.53 -7.09
N ASP A 3 22.02 -27.31 -8.24
CA ASP A 3 21.90 -26.02 -8.93
C ASP A 3 20.92 -25.08 -8.22
N ARG A 4 21.03 -25.00 -6.90
CA ARG A 4 20.21 -24.09 -6.11
C ARG A 4 20.77 -22.68 -6.33
N PRO A 5 19.95 -21.72 -6.77
CA PRO A 5 20.40 -20.35 -6.92
C PRO A 5 20.94 -19.83 -5.57
N PRO A 6 21.89 -18.88 -5.60
CA PRO A 6 22.48 -18.30 -4.40
C PRO A 6 21.40 -17.86 -3.41
N LEU A 7 21.66 -17.97 -2.11
CA LEU A 7 20.70 -17.61 -1.06
C LEU A 7 20.12 -16.20 -1.26
N ILE A 8 20.98 -15.24 -1.62
CA ILE A 8 20.58 -13.85 -1.95
C ILE A 8 19.57 -13.79 -3.09
N VAL A 9 19.77 -14.57 -4.16
CA VAL A 9 18.86 -14.58 -5.31
C VAL A 9 17.49 -15.12 -4.91
N ARG A 10 17.46 -16.15 -4.05
CA ARG A 10 16.21 -16.72 -3.52
C ARG A 10 15.49 -15.75 -2.60
N LEU A 11 16.23 -15.03 -1.75
CA LEU A 11 15.69 -14.01 -0.86
C LEU A 11 15.10 -12.83 -1.65
N ILE A 12 15.82 -12.31 -2.63
CA ILE A 12 15.34 -11.21 -3.50
C ILE A 12 14.11 -11.67 -4.29
N LYS A 13 14.14 -12.88 -4.85
CA LYS A 13 12.99 -13.42 -5.59
C LYS A 13 11.76 -13.57 -4.70
N GLY A 14 11.93 -14.13 -3.50
CA GLY A 14 10.85 -14.28 -2.52
C GLY A 14 10.29 -12.93 -2.07
N PHE A 15 11.17 -11.96 -1.82
CA PHE A 15 10.79 -10.60 -1.47
C PHE A 15 10.01 -9.91 -2.60
N GLY A 16 10.51 -9.98 -3.84
CA GLY A 16 9.83 -9.40 -4.99
C GLY A 16 8.46 -10.03 -5.25
N MET A 17 8.35 -11.36 -5.11
CA MET A 17 7.08 -12.07 -5.28
C MET A 17 6.08 -11.71 -4.17
N PHE A 18 6.55 -11.58 -2.92
CA PHE A 18 5.74 -11.08 -1.82
C PHE A 18 5.21 -9.66 -2.08
N TRP A 19 6.07 -8.74 -2.53
CA TRP A 19 5.62 -7.39 -2.88
C TRP A 19 4.65 -7.39 -4.05
N TRP A 20 4.85 -8.25 -5.05
CA TRP A 20 3.93 -8.38 -6.17
C TRP A 20 2.55 -8.89 -5.74
N ASP A 21 2.51 -9.96 -4.94
CA ASP A 21 1.26 -10.52 -4.41
C ASP A 21 0.56 -9.53 -3.48
N PHE A 22 1.31 -8.78 -2.67
CA PHE A 22 0.77 -7.76 -1.77
C PHE A 22 0.24 -6.53 -2.52
N LEU A 23 0.97 -6.01 -3.51
CA LEU A 23 0.56 -4.83 -4.27
C LEU A 23 -0.60 -5.11 -5.24
N VAL A 24 -0.56 -6.27 -5.89
CA VAL A 24 -1.42 -6.56 -7.05
C VAL A 24 -2.47 -7.62 -6.73
N GLY A 25 -2.11 -8.66 -5.96
CA GLY A 25 -2.93 -9.85 -5.75
C GLY A 25 -3.94 -9.75 -4.62
N ASP A 26 -3.51 -9.31 -3.43
CA ASP A 26 -4.29 -9.47 -2.20
C ASP A 26 -5.29 -8.32 -1.96
N THR A 27 -4.83 -7.07 -2.07
CA THR A 27 -5.66 -5.85 -1.91
C THR A 27 -5.16 -4.70 -2.79
N PRO A 28 -5.36 -4.78 -4.13
CA PRO A 28 -4.89 -3.73 -5.04
C PRO A 28 -5.46 -2.34 -4.70
N GLU A 29 -6.62 -2.27 -4.03
CA GLU A 29 -7.21 -1.00 -3.60
C GLU A 29 -6.37 -0.27 -2.56
N LEU A 30 -5.64 -0.98 -1.69
CA LEU A 30 -4.73 -0.36 -0.73
C LEU A 30 -3.50 0.22 -1.42
N PHE A 31 -2.98 -0.45 -2.46
CA PHE A 31 -1.91 0.09 -3.28
C PHE A 31 -2.34 1.37 -4.01
N VAL A 32 -3.50 1.34 -4.67
CA VAL A 32 -4.07 2.53 -5.32
C VAL A 32 -4.31 3.65 -4.31
N ALA A 33 -4.84 3.34 -3.12
CA ALA A 33 -5.03 4.32 -2.06
C ALA A 33 -3.70 4.96 -1.64
N ALA A 34 -2.63 4.18 -1.48
CA ALA A 34 -1.31 4.72 -1.15
C ALA A 34 -0.79 5.69 -2.21
N LEU A 35 -0.90 5.34 -3.50
CA LEU A 35 -0.51 6.23 -4.60
C LEU A 35 -1.31 7.54 -4.60
N VAL A 36 -2.63 7.46 -4.40
CA VAL A 36 -3.51 8.63 -4.32
C VAL A 36 -3.15 9.51 -3.13
N ILE A 37 -2.90 8.93 -1.95
CA ILE A 37 -2.52 9.66 -0.74
C ILE A 37 -1.19 10.40 -0.95
N ILE A 38 -0.17 9.70 -1.48
CA ILE A 38 1.13 10.30 -1.77
C ILE A 38 0.98 11.45 -2.78
N GLY A 39 0.23 11.23 -3.86
CA GLY A 39 -0.03 12.25 -4.87
C GLY A 39 -0.74 13.48 -4.30
N ALA A 40 -1.80 13.28 -3.51
CA ALA A 40 -2.54 14.37 -2.87
C ALA A 40 -1.67 15.18 -1.91
N VAL A 41 -0.87 14.51 -1.07
CA VAL A 41 0.04 15.14 -0.13
C VAL A 41 1.14 15.90 -0.86
N ALA A 42 1.70 15.30 -1.92
CA ALA A 42 2.72 15.96 -2.75
C ALA A 42 2.16 17.21 -3.43
N LEU A 43 0.94 17.17 -3.98
CA LEU A 43 0.28 18.35 -4.56
C LEU A 43 0.08 19.45 -3.51
N LEU A 44 -0.44 19.10 -2.33
CA LEU A 44 -0.65 20.06 -1.25
C LEU A 44 0.66 20.69 -0.75
N SER A 45 1.71 19.88 -0.59
CA SER A 45 2.99 20.33 -0.04
C SER A 45 3.84 21.06 -1.07
N GLN A 46 3.99 20.52 -2.28
CA GLN A 46 4.95 21.00 -3.28
C GLN A 46 4.34 22.03 -4.23
N THR A 47 3.09 21.87 -4.62
CA THR A 47 2.45 22.82 -5.55
C THR A 47 1.82 23.98 -4.79
N TRP A 48 1.08 23.69 -3.72
CA TRP A 48 0.30 24.70 -3.00
C TRP A 48 1.01 25.25 -1.76
N HIS A 49 2.16 24.68 -1.39
CA HIS A 49 2.92 25.05 -0.18
C HIS A 49 2.08 25.00 1.11
N ALA A 50 0.98 24.24 1.10
CA ALA A 50 0.02 24.11 2.19
C ALA A 50 0.45 22.99 3.17
N ASN A 51 1.66 23.11 3.72
CA ASN A 51 2.29 22.05 4.50
C ASN A 51 1.47 21.64 5.73
N THR A 52 0.84 22.58 6.43
CA THR A 52 -0.05 22.27 7.56
C THR A 52 -1.22 21.39 7.13
N VAL A 53 -1.82 21.68 5.98
CA VAL A 53 -2.92 20.88 5.41
C VAL A 53 -2.40 19.51 5.00
N ALA A 54 -1.23 19.43 4.38
CA ALA A 54 -0.59 18.17 3.97
C ALA A 54 -0.33 17.24 5.16
N VAL A 55 0.19 17.78 6.28
CA VAL A 55 0.47 17.04 7.52
C VAL A 55 -0.79 16.44 8.14
N ILE A 56 -1.94 17.13 8.05
CA ILE A 56 -3.22 16.63 8.54
C ILE A 56 -3.85 15.64 7.54
N THR A 57 -3.73 15.94 6.25
CA THR A 57 -4.36 15.15 5.17
C THR A 57 -3.80 13.73 5.12
N LEU A 58 -2.48 13.56 5.27
CA LEU A 58 -1.84 12.24 5.23
C LEU A 58 -2.43 11.25 6.25
N PRO A 59 -2.43 11.52 7.58
CA PRO A 59 -2.98 10.59 8.56
C PRO A 59 -4.49 10.43 8.40
N VAL A 60 -5.24 11.48 8.05
CA VAL A 60 -6.69 11.38 7.83
C VAL A 60 -6.99 10.40 6.70
N LEU A 61 -6.36 10.57 5.54
CA LEU A 61 -6.59 9.70 4.39
C LEU A 61 -6.15 8.26 4.69
N ALA A 62 -4.99 8.07 5.34
CA ALA A 62 -4.50 6.75 5.72
C ALA A 62 -5.46 6.02 6.67
N ILE A 63 -5.93 6.70 7.73
CA ILE A 63 -6.91 6.14 8.67
C ILE A 63 -8.20 5.78 7.94
N THR A 64 -8.72 6.65 7.06
CA THR A 64 -9.92 6.33 6.29
C THR A 64 -9.74 5.15 5.34
N ALA A 65 -8.62 5.08 4.60
CA ALA A 65 -8.34 3.98 3.68
C ALA A 65 -8.25 2.64 4.42
N LEU A 66 -7.55 2.62 5.56
CA LEU A 66 -7.44 1.43 6.41
C LEU A 66 -8.80 1.05 7.00
N THR A 67 -9.57 2.01 7.50
CA THR A 67 -10.91 1.76 8.06
C THR A 67 -11.84 1.15 7.00
N VAL A 68 -11.84 1.70 5.79
CA VAL A 68 -12.63 1.19 4.66
C VAL A 68 -12.17 -0.22 4.28
N SER A 69 -10.86 -0.45 4.19
CA SER A 69 -10.29 -1.76 3.88
C SER A 69 -10.70 -2.82 4.91
N VAL A 70 -10.52 -2.54 6.20
CA VAL A 70 -10.90 -3.44 7.30
C VAL A 70 -12.40 -3.73 7.29
N ARG A 71 -13.24 -2.70 7.08
CA ARG A 71 -14.69 -2.89 6.98
C ARG A 71 -15.07 -3.79 5.80
N ARG A 72 -14.44 -3.59 4.64
CA ARG A 72 -14.69 -4.42 3.45
C ARG A 72 -14.27 -5.87 3.67
N ALA A 73 -13.07 -6.09 4.21
CA ALA A 73 -12.58 -7.42 4.55
C ALA A 73 -13.47 -8.12 5.58
N SER A 74 -13.88 -7.41 6.64
CA SER A 74 -14.80 -7.93 7.66
C SER A 74 -16.16 -8.31 7.07
N ASN A 75 -16.71 -7.48 6.18
CA ASN A 75 -17.99 -7.77 5.53
C ASN A 75 -17.88 -8.97 4.57
N ALA A 76 -16.77 -9.12 3.86
CA ALA A 76 -16.53 -10.30 3.01
C ALA A 76 -16.42 -11.58 3.84
N ALA A 77 -15.74 -11.52 4.99
CA ALA A 77 -15.61 -12.65 5.91
C ALA A 77 -16.97 -13.08 6.50
N LYS A 78 -17.85 -12.13 6.83
CA LYS A 78 -19.21 -12.42 7.34
C LYS A 78 -20.15 -13.03 6.30
N ARG A 79 -19.84 -12.90 5.01
CA ARG A 79 -20.65 -13.45 3.90
C ARG A 79 -20.22 -14.87 3.52
N LYS A 80 -19.07 -15.34 4.00
CA LYS A 80 -18.61 -16.72 3.89
C LYS A 80 -19.08 -17.53 5.09
#